data_AF-A0A2V9MMP1-F1
#
_entry.id   AF-A0A2V9MMP1-F1
#
_cell.length_a   1.000
_cell.length_b   1.000
_cell.length_c   1.000
_cell.angle_alpha   90.00
_cell.angle_beta   90.00
_cell.angle_gamma   90.00
#
_symmetry.space_group_name_H-M   'P 1'
#
loop_
_entity.id
_entity.type
_entity.pdbx_description
1 polymer ?
#
loop_
_entity_poly.entity_id
_entity_poly.type
_entity_poly.pdbx_seq_one_letter_code
_entity_poly.pdbx_strand_id
1 'polypeptide(L)'
;MSRLFRGGLLRASSRLIFALLLCGLCRAQAPASSQSQPASPRAAESNSDQKAAPSDEKPSDKAETKITPQQAEELFRDVDTILDFASKDSALPIKHEVKRRLASRDEVVSYLKKNMAEDKDVQRLRRTELVLKKFGLLPKDYDLQSFLVSLLQEQVAGYYDAKTKTVNLLDWVQPDLQRPVLAHELTHALQDQSFGLDKWL
;
A
#
# COMPACT_ATOMS: atom_id res chain seq x y z
N MET A 1 -55.59 49.35 25.13
CA MET A 1 -56.10 48.37 26.12
C MET A 1 -55.18 47.15 26.06
N SER A 2 -54.18 47.07 26.97
CA SER A 2 -54.07 46.10 28.10
C SER A 2 -53.58 44.71 27.66
N ARG A 3 -52.53 44.04 28.17
CA ARG A 3 -51.52 44.13 29.28
C ARG A 3 -50.35 43.16 28.87
N LEU A 4 -49.05 43.46 29.05
CA LEU A 4 -48.15 43.09 30.19
C LEU A 4 -48.21 41.58 30.57
N PHE A 5 -47.17 40.78 30.89
CA PHE A 5 -45.70 40.88 31.03
C PHE A 5 -45.15 39.46 31.38
N ARG A 6 -43.88 39.17 31.03
CA ARG A 6 -42.82 38.37 31.72
C ARG A 6 -43.02 36.98 32.36
N GLY A 7 -41.95 36.19 32.16
CA GLY A 7 -41.32 35.26 33.15
C GLY A 7 -41.30 33.82 32.64
N GLY A 8 -40.23 33.03 32.65
CA GLY A 8 -38.93 33.09 33.31
C GLY A 8 -38.42 31.64 33.46
N LEU A 9 -37.17 31.40 33.06
CA LEU A 9 -36.22 30.33 33.40
C LEU A 9 -36.72 29.02 34.03
N LEU A 10 -36.17 27.88 33.58
CA LEU A 10 -35.37 27.00 34.46
C LEU A 10 -34.44 26.10 33.61
N ARG A 11 -33.16 26.46 33.56
CA ARG A 11 -32.04 25.55 33.27
C ARG A 11 -31.78 24.76 34.56
N ALA A 12 -31.78 23.43 34.50
CA ALA A 12 -31.26 22.60 35.58
C ALA A 12 -29.89 22.05 35.18
N SER A 13 -28.87 22.51 35.91
CA SER A 13 -27.49 22.04 35.88
C SER A 13 -27.25 21.16 37.11
N SER A 14 -26.58 20.02 36.98
CA SER A 14 -25.89 19.34 38.10
C SER A 14 -24.87 18.35 37.52
N ARG A 15 -23.61 18.75 37.30
CA ARG A 15 -22.43 18.70 38.21
C ARG A 15 -21.99 17.28 38.62
N LEU A 16 -20.78 16.96 38.15
CA LEU A 16 -19.80 15.93 38.52
C LEU A 16 -19.91 15.38 39.95
N ILE A 17 -19.71 14.07 40.06
CA ILE A 17 -19.04 13.46 41.22
C ILE A 17 -17.95 12.52 40.70
N PHE A 18 -16.70 12.94 40.92
CA PHE A 18 -15.49 12.13 40.78
C PHE A 18 -15.21 11.55 42.17
N ALA A 19 -15.18 10.23 42.32
CA ALA A 19 -14.79 9.57 43.56
C ALA A 19 -13.68 8.55 43.24
N LEU A 20 -12.46 8.95 43.61
CA LEU A 20 -11.24 8.14 43.57
C LEU A 20 -11.09 7.57 44.99
N LEU A 21 -11.12 6.24 45.14
CA LEU A 21 -10.80 5.58 46.41
C LEU A 21 -9.80 4.45 46.15
N LEU A 22 -8.57 4.70 46.62
CA LEU A 22 -7.47 3.75 46.75
C LEU A 22 -7.74 2.72 47.86
N CYS A 23 -6.97 1.63 47.78
CA CYS A 23 -6.71 0.60 48.80
C CYS A 23 -7.56 -0.68 48.74
N GLY A 24 -6.89 -1.75 48.31
CA GLY A 24 -7.33 -3.14 48.42
C GLY A 24 -6.24 -4.08 47.91
N LEU A 25 -5.08 -4.13 48.58
CA LEU A 25 -4.11 -5.21 48.39
C LEU A 25 -4.76 -6.52 48.86
N CYS A 26 -5.20 -7.35 47.92
CA CYS A 26 -5.44 -8.77 48.15
C CYS A 26 -4.49 -9.58 47.28
N ARG A 27 -3.60 -10.26 47.99
CA ARG A 27 -2.53 -11.14 47.52
C ARG A 27 -3.14 -12.40 46.91
N ALA A 28 -3.14 -12.50 45.59
CA ALA A 28 -3.42 -13.75 44.87
C ALA A 28 -2.09 -14.40 44.47
N GLN A 29 -1.78 -15.55 45.08
CA GLN A 29 -0.75 -16.47 44.64
C GLN A 29 -1.27 -17.29 43.47
N ALA A 30 -0.54 -17.28 42.36
CA ALA A 30 -0.65 -18.24 41.25
C ALA A 30 0.77 -18.52 40.70
N PRO A 31 0.98 -19.69 40.07
CA PRO A 31 2.19 -20.48 40.25
C PRO A 31 3.36 -20.12 39.32
N ALA A 32 4.52 -20.63 39.72
CA ALA A 32 5.82 -20.55 39.09
C ALA A 32 5.78 -20.61 37.55
N SER A 33 6.15 -19.50 36.92
CA SER A 33 6.66 -19.47 35.56
C SER A 33 8.11 -19.94 35.58
N SER A 34 8.39 -21.03 34.87
CA SER A 34 9.75 -21.49 34.57
C SER A 34 10.48 -20.42 33.75
N GLN A 35 11.22 -19.55 34.43
CA GLN A 35 12.14 -18.61 33.80
C GLN A 35 13.39 -19.39 33.35
N SER A 36 13.53 -19.54 32.04
CA SER A 36 14.80 -19.86 31.40
C SER A 36 15.79 -18.71 31.64
N GLN A 37 16.92 -19.02 32.27
CA GLN A 37 18.02 -18.08 32.48
C GLN A 37 18.64 -17.64 31.15
N PRO A 38 19.13 -16.39 31.05
CA PRO A 38 19.84 -15.90 29.88
C PRO A 38 21.30 -16.37 29.91
N ALA A 39 21.77 -16.98 28.82
CA ALA A 39 23.20 -17.23 28.62
C ALA A 39 23.89 -15.90 28.26
N SER A 40 24.93 -15.53 29.02
CA SER A 40 25.81 -14.40 28.70
C SER A 40 26.75 -14.71 27.52
N PRO A 41 27.21 -13.67 26.78
CA PRO A 41 27.84 -13.82 25.47
C PRO A 41 29.32 -14.18 25.59
N ARG A 42 29.78 -15.13 24.77
CA ARG A 42 31.20 -15.38 24.56
C ARG A 42 31.74 -14.40 23.52
N ALA A 43 32.81 -13.74 23.90
CA ALA A 43 33.52 -12.71 23.16
C ALA A 43 34.06 -13.18 21.80
N ALA A 44 33.89 -12.28 20.82
CA ALA A 44 34.85 -11.86 19.81
C ALA A 44 35.84 -12.88 19.24
N GLU A 45 35.58 -13.30 18.01
CA GLU A 45 36.65 -13.37 17.00
C GLU A 45 36.29 -12.45 15.83
N SER A 46 37.18 -11.47 15.66
CA SER A 46 37.21 -10.51 14.57
C SER A 46 37.70 -11.21 13.31
N ASN A 47 36.94 -11.09 12.22
CA ASN A 47 37.54 -11.14 10.88
C ASN A 47 36.84 -10.10 10.00
N SER A 48 37.25 -8.85 10.20
CA SER A 48 37.04 -7.75 9.29
C SER A 48 38.00 -7.89 8.10
N ASP A 49 37.47 -8.22 6.92
CA ASP A 49 37.94 -7.69 5.63
C ASP A 49 37.09 -8.23 4.47
N GLN A 50 35.89 -7.69 4.29
CA GLN A 50 35.28 -7.60 2.95
C GLN A 50 34.66 -6.22 2.79
N LYS A 51 35.49 -5.35 2.22
CA LYS A 51 35.14 -4.08 1.59
C LYS A 51 34.03 -4.31 0.57
N ALA A 52 32.78 -4.00 0.93
CA ALA A 52 31.68 -3.89 -0.01
C ALA A 52 31.92 -2.65 -0.89
N ALA A 53 32.51 -2.88 -2.07
CA ALA A 53 32.37 -1.94 -3.17
C ALA A 53 30.93 -2.02 -3.69
N PRO A 54 30.29 -0.90 -4.07
CA PRO A 54 29.02 -0.95 -4.78
C PRO A 54 29.33 -1.46 -6.18
N SER A 55 29.05 -2.73 -6.43
CA SER A 55 29.02 -3.27 -7.78
C SER A 55 27.77 -2.73 -8.46
N ASP A 56 27.98 -1.86 -9.44
CA ASP A 56 27.04 -1.54 -10.53
C ASP A 56 26.77 -2.82 -11.35
N GLU A 57 26.12 -3.81 -10.73
CA GLU A 57 25.55 -4.92 -11.47
C GLU A 57 24.20 -4.49 -12.01
N LYS A 58 24.25 -4.02 -13.25
CA LYS A 58 23.10 -4.02 -14.15
C LYS A 58 22.40 -5.38 -14.01
N PRO A 59 21.08 -5.45 -13.72
CA PRO A 59 20.40 -6.73 -13.55
C PRO A 59 20.62 -7.55 -14.82
N SER A 60 21.28 -8.69 -14.65
CA SER A 60 21.49 -9.70 -15.67
C SER A 60 20.16 -10.00 -16.37
N ASP A 61 20.16 -9.93 -17.70
CA ASP A 61 19.13 -10.42 -18.63
C ASP A 61 18.89 -11.93 -18.40
N LYS A 62 18.23 -12.30 -17.30
CA LYS A 62 17.52 -13.57 -17.26
C LYS A 62 16.32 -13.38 -18.16
N ALA A 63 16.29 -14.10 -19.29
CA ALA A 63 15.17 -14.10 -20.20
C ALA A 63 13.86 -14.23 -19.40
N GLU A 64 13.07 -13.16 -19.43
CA GLU A 64 11.82 -13.08 -18.70
C GLU A 64 10.90 -14.20 -19.18
N THR A 65 10.51 -15.09 -18.26
CA THR A 65 9.64 -16.21 -18.61
C THR A 65 8.21 -15.71 -18.61
N LYS A 66 7.66 -15.54 -19.82
CA LYS A 66 6.25 -15.17 -19.98
C LYS A 66 5.33 -16.33 -19.66
N ILE A 67 4.14 -16.02 -19.15
CA ILE A 67 3.08 -16.99 -18.93
C ILE A 67 2.56 -17.54 -20.27
N THR A 68 2.11 -18.79 -20.26
CA THR A 68 1.50 -19.42 -21.44
C THR A 68 0.07 -18.94 -21.66
N PRO A 69 -0.50 -19.12 -22.87
CA PRO A 69 -1.91 -18.81 -23.12
C PRO A 69 -2.89 -19.52 -22.17
N GLN A 70 -2.57 -20.76 -21.77
CA GLN A 70 -3.39 -21.52 -20.82
C GLN A 70 -3.36 -20.90 -19.42
N GLN A 71 -2.19 -20.44 -18.97
CA GLN A 71 -2.04 -19.72 -17.70
C GLN A 71 -2.74 -18.36 -17.73
N ALA A 72 -2.73 -17.67 -18.87
CA ALA A 72 -3.48 -16.44 -19.06
C ALA A 72 -4.99 -16.65 -18.96
N GLU A 73 -5.51 -17.72 -19.58
CA GLU A 73 -6.92 -18.09 -19.51
C GLU A 73 -7.34 -18.46 -18.08
N GLU A 74 -6.50 -19.22 -17.36
CA GLU A 74 -6.70 -19.49 -15.93
C GLU A 74 -6.81 -18.20 -15.12
N LEU A 75 -5.86 -17.28 -15.29
CA LEU A 75 -5.86 -16.02 -14.56
C LEU A 75 -7.09 -15.16 -14.88
N PHE A 76 -7.55 -15.15 -16.13
CA PHE A 76 -8.76 -14.44 -16.53
C PHE A 76 -10.04 -15.03 -15.95
N ARG A 77 -10.10 -16.36 -15.78
CA ARG A 77 -11.20 -17.03 -15.08
C ARG A 77 -11.19 -16.71 -13.58
N ASP A 78 -10.00 -16.59 -12.99
CA ASP A 78 -9.85 -16.22 -11.59
C ASP A 78 -10.35 -14.80 -11.32
N VAL A 79 -10.30 -13.88 -12.30
CA VAL A 79 -10.84 -12.51 -12.16
C VAL A 79 -12.29 -12.52 -11.69
N ASP A 80 -13.17 -13.29 -12.31
CA ASP A 80 -14.59 -13.27 -11.94
C ASP A 80 -14.81 -13.89 -10.55
N THR A 81 -14.11 -15.00 -10.26
CA THR A 81 -14.19 -15.68 -8.96
C THR A 81 -13.69 -14.78 -7.83
N ILE A 82 -12.58 -14.08 -8.04
CA ILE A 82 -11.97 -13.18 -7.06
C ILE A 82 -12.78 -11.89 -6.96
N LEU A 83 -13.39 -11.39 -8.04
CA LEU A 83 -14.25 -10.21 -8.00
C LEU A 83 -15.48 -10.46 -7.13
N ASP A 84 -16.11 -11.63 -7.27
CA ASP A 84 -17.22 -12.05 -6.41
C ASP A 84 -16.80 -12.17 -4.95
N PHE A 85 -15.61 -12.74 -4.70
CA PHE A 85 -15.05 -12.82 -3.35
C PHE A 85 -14.81 -11.42 -2.76
N ALA A 86 -14.11 -10.55 -3.48
CA ALA A 86 -13.79 -9.18 -3.05
C ALA A 86 -15.04 -8.34 -2.84
N SER A 87 -16.07 -8.51 -3.68
CA SER A 87 -17.36 -7.83 -3.51
C SER A 87 -18.06 -8.24 -2.20
N LYS A 88 -18.07 -9.54 -1.88
CA LYS A 88 -18.64 -10.04 -0.63
C LYS A 88 -17.86 -9.57 0.59
N ASP A 89 -16.53 -9.65 0.53
CA ASP A 89 -15.64 -9.29 1.64
C ASP A 89 -15.68 -7.78 1.94
N SER A 90 -15.64 -6.95 0.89
CA SER A 90 -15.68 -5.48 1.02
C SER A 90 -17.09 -4.90 1.19
N ALA A 91 -18.14 -5.71 1.00
CA ALA A 91 -19.54 -5.30 0.89
C ALA A 91 -19.82 -4.23 -0.19
N LEU A 92 -18.94 -4.10 -1.19
CA LEU A 92 -19.13 -3.21 -2.34
C LEU A 92 -19.82 -3.96 -3.49
N PRO A 93 -20.88 -3.39 -4.10
CA PRO A 93 -21.60 -4.06 -5.18
C PRO A 93 -20.80 -4.04 -6.49
N ILE A 94 -20.89 -5.13 -7.26
CA ILE A 94 -20.46 -5.15 -8.67
C ILE A 94 -21.55 -4.46 -9.49
N LYS A 95 -21.24 -3.27 -10.03
CA LYS A 95 -22.17 -2.47 -10.86
C LYS A 95 -22.02 -2.75 -12.34
N HIS A 96 -20.81 -3.08 -12.79
CA HIS A 96 -20.52 -3.46 -14.17
C HIS A 96 -19.29 -4.36 -14.24
N GLU A 97 -19.10 -5.01 -15.40
CA GLU A 97 -17.93 -5.81 -15.68
C GLU A 97 -16.63 -4.98 -15.54
N VAL A 98 -15.58 -5.61 -15.02
CA VAL A 98 -14.24 -5.04 -14.94
C VAL A 98 -13.43 -5.54 -16.15
N LYS A 99 -12.92 -4.61 -16.96
CA LYS A 99 -12.06 -4.97 -18.10
C LYS A 99 -10.76 -5.57 -17.59
N ARG A 100 -10.21 -6.54 -18.32
CA ARG A 100 -8.99 -7.26 -17.96
C ARG A 100 -8.10 -7.41 -19.18
N ARG A 101 -6.78 -7.28 -19.00
CA ARG A 101 -5.78 -7.58 -20.04
C ARG A 101 -4.46 -7.99 -19.43
N LEU A 102 -3.63 -8.66 -20.22
CA LEU A 102 -2.21 -8.80 -19.91
C LEU A 102 -1.44 -7.56 -20.35
N ALA A 103 -0.44 -7.18 -19.58
CA ALA A 103 0.51 -6.13 -19.84
C ALA A 103 1.92 -6.71 -19.83
N SER A 104 2.73 -6.25 -20.77
CA SER A 104 4.16 -6.54 -20.83
C SER A 104 4.96 -5.55 -19.97
N ARG A 105 6.19 -5.92 -19.61
CA ARG A 105 7.07 -5.09 -18.78
C ARG A 105 7.27 -3.69 -19.37
N ASP A 106 7.45 -3.61 -20.69
CA ASP A 106 7.61 -2.35 -21.40
C ASP A 106 6.35 -1.47 -21.34
N GLU A 107 5.16 -2.07 -21.41
CA GLU A 107 3.90 -1.35 -21.23
C GLU A 107 3.78 -0.79 -19.81
N VAL A 108 4.17 -1.55 -18.79
CA VAL A 108 4.15 -1.09 -17.39
C VAL A 108 5.12 0.07 -17.17
N VAL A 109 6.34 -0.02 -17.70
CA VAL A 109 7.32 1.07 -17.64
C VAL A 109 6.79 2.32 -18.33
N SER A 110 6.19 2.15 -19.51
CA SER A 110 5.61 3.26 -20.27
C SER A 110 4.45 3.91 -19.51
N TYR A 111 3.60 3.10 -18.89
CA TYR A 111 2.49 3.55 -18.04
C TYR A 111 2.99 4.36 -16.83
N LEU A 112 3.98 3.83 -16.09
CA LEU A 112 4.58 4.52 -14.94
C LEU A 112 5.20 5.85 -15.34
N LYS A 113 5.99 5.88 -16.41
CA LYS A 113 6.62 7.11 -16.92
C LYS A 113 5.58 8.15 -17.32
N LYS A 114 4.53 7.72 -18.02
CA LYS A 114 3.43 8.59 -18.44
C LYS A 114 2.70 9.18 -17.24
N ASN A 115 2.29 8.36 -16.29
CA ASN A 115 1.56 8.83 -15.11
C ASN A 115 2.39 9.77 -14.25
N MET A 116 3.69 9.51 -14.09
CA MET A 116 4.56 10.46 -13.42
C MET A 116 4.59 11.80 -14.18
N ALA A 117 4.80 11.76 -15.50
CA ALA A 117 4.94 12.98 -16.31
C ALA A 117 3.68 13.85 -16.37
N GLU A 118 2.49 13.26 -16.32
CA GLU A 118 1.21 13.96 -16.37
C GLU A 118 0.81 14.61 -15.03
N ASP A 119 1.50 14.29 -13.94
CA ASP A 119 1.14 14.73 -12.59
C ASP A 119 1.90 15.99 -12.14
N LYS A 120 1.22 16.87 -11.39
CA LYS A 120 1.85 17.97 -10.62
C LYS A 120 2.94 17.45 -9.69
N ASP A 121 2.87 16.17 -9.32
CA ASP A 121 3.86 15.48 -8.53
C ASP A 121 5.23 15.37 -9.20
N VAL A 122 5.37 15.39 -10.54
CA VAL A 122 6.72 15.43 -11.16
C VAL A 122 7.44 16.74 -10.88
N GLN A 123 6.74 17.87 -10.93
CA GLN A 123 7.33 19.16 -10.55
C GLN A 123 7.69 19.18 -9.06
N ARG A 124 6.90 18.53 -8.21
CA ARG A 124 7.22 18.37 -6.78
C ARG A 124 8.44 17.46 -6.57
N LEU A 125 8.52 16.36 -7.31
CA LEU A 125 9.62 15.40 -7.23
C LEU A 125 10.94 16.03 -7.64
N ARG A 126 10.97 16.76 -8.78
CA ARG A 126 12.18 17.46 -9.24
C ARG A 126 12.65 18.54 -8.27
N ARG A 127 11.72 19.28 -7.65
CA ARG A 127 12.05 20.24 -6.59
C ARG A 127 12.62 19.54 -5.35
N THR A 128 12.03 18.41 -4.96
CA THR A 128 12.49 17.60 -3.83
C THR A 128 13.89 17.06 -4.09
N GLU A 129 14.14 16.52 -5.29
CA GLU A 129 15.45 16.04 -5.72
C GLU A 129 16.52 17.15 -5.60
N LEU A 130 16.23 18.36 -6.09
CA LEU A 130 17.16 19.49 -6.02
C LEU A 130 17.49 19.87 -4.57
N VAL A 131 16.48 19.90 -3.69
CA VAL A 131 16.67 20.17 -2.26
C VAL A 131 17.54 19.08 -1.62
N LEU A 132 17.22 17.81 -1.84
CA LEU A 132 17.98 16.68 -1.29
C LEU A 132 19.44 16.70 -1.76
N LYS A 133 19.69 17.04 -3.04
CA LYS A 133 21.04 17.25 -3.57
C LYS A 133 21.76 18.41 -2.90
N LYS A 134 21.07 19.53 -2.66
CA LYS A 134 21.65 20.72 -2.03
C LYS A 134 22.07 20.48 -0.59
N PHE A 135 21.32 19.67 0.15
CA PHE A 135 21.65 19.27 1.51
C PHE A 135 22.61 18.08 1.61
N GLY A 136 23.06 17.54 0.46
CA GLY A 136 23.99 16.40 0.44
C GLY A 136 23.35 15.06 0.82
N LEU A 137 22.02 14.97 0.84
CA LEU A 137 21.27 13.73 1.08
C LEU A 137 21.18 12.86 -0.18
N LEU A 138 21.41 13.44 -1.36
CA LEU A 138 21.58 12.73 -2.63
C LEU A 138 22.87 13.20 -3.34
N PRO A 139 23.57 12.30 -4.06
CA PRO A 139 24.64 12.68 -4.98
C PRO A 139 24.16 13.70 -6.03
N LYS A 140 25.05 14.59 -6.47
CA LYS A 140 24.69 15.70 -7.38
C LYS A 140 24.15 15.22 -8.73
N ASP A 141 24.64 14.09 -9.19
CA ASP A 141 24.31 13.41 -10.45
C ASP A 141 23.21 12.35 -10.30
N TYR A 142 22.69 12.11 -9.10
CA TYR A 142 21.65 11.11 -8.85
C TYR A 142 20.33 11.46 -9.59
N ASP A 143 19.76 10.54 -10.36
CA ASP A 143 18.45 10.75 -11.00
C ASP A 143 17.33 10.05 -10.21
N LEU A 144 16.65 10.82 -9.36
CA LEU A 144 15.60 10.31 -8.48
C LEU A 144 14.38 9.78 -9.26
N GLN A 145 14.04 10.42 -10.39
CA GLN A 145 12.88 9.99 -11.18
C GLN A 145 13.14 8.62 -11.80
N SER A 146 14.29 8.45 -12.45
CA SER A 146 14.66 7.16 -13.07
C SER A 146 14.75 6.06 -12.02
N PHE A 147 15.35 6.35 -10.85
CA PHE A 147 15.37 5.40 -9.74
C PHE A 147 13.97 4.97 -9.29
N LEU A 148 13.04 5.92 -9.12
CA LEU A 148 11.67 5.60 -8.71
C LEU A 148 10.93 4.78 -9.76
N VAL A 149 11.10 5.08 -11.06
CA VAL A 149 10.52 4.26 -12.13
C VAL A 149 11.05 2.84 -12.07
N SER A 150 12.36 2.66 -11.94
CA SER A 150 12.98 1.34 -11.82
C SER A 150 12.51 0.60 -10.56
N LEU A 151 12.40 1.28 -9.43
CA LEU A 151 11.90 0.69 -8.19
C LEU A 151 10.44 0.25 -8.32
N LEU A 152 9.58 1.12 -8.82
CA LEU A 152 8.15 0.82 -8.99
C LEU A 152 7.94 -0.30 -10.00
N GLN A 153 8.70 -0.31 -11.10
CA GLN A 153 8.65 -1.39 -12.09
C GLN A 153 8.90 -2.77 -11.45
N GLU A 154 9.87 -2.88 -10.54
CA GLU A 154 10.17 -4.15 -9.85
C GLU A 154 9.10 -4.54 -8.82
N GLN A 155 8.34 -3.57 -8.31
CA GLN A 155 7.33 -3.80 -7.27
C GLN A 155 5.91 -3.97 -7.81
N VAL A 156 5.64 -3.54 -9.05
CA VAL A 156 4.33 -3.72 -9.67
C VAL A 156 4.12 -5.20 -9.93
N ALA A 157 3.09 -5.76 -9.29
CA ALA A 157 2.64 -7.14 -9.47
C ALA A 157 1.26 -7.22 -10.17
N GLY A 158 0.72 -6.06 -10.57
CA GLY A 158 -0.59 -5.83 -11.17
C GLY A 158 -1.01 -4.38 -10.90
N TYR A 159 -1.94 -3.82 -11.67
CA TYR A 159 -2.54 -2.51 -11.34
C TYR A 159 -3.92 -2.31 -11.98
N TYR A 160 -4.81 -1.60 -11.29
CA TYR A 160 -6.05 -1.07 -11.82
C TYR A 160 -5.88 0.36 -12.36
N ASP A 161 -6.31 0.59 -13.60
CA ASP A 161 -6.38 1.92 -14.20
C ASP A 161 -7.82 2.46 -14.16
N ALA A 162 -8.04 3.45 -13.29
CA ALA A 162 -9.34 4.10 -13.11
C ALA A 162 -9.79 4.95 -14.32
N LYS A 163 -8.88 5.40 -15.20
CA LYS A 163 -9.26 6.15 -16.42
C LYS A 163 -9.85 5.20 -17.47
N THR A 164 -9.26 4.03 -17.63
CA THR A 164 -9.69 3.03 -18.63
C THR A 164 -10.64 1.97 -18.07
N LYS A 165 -10.80 1.92 -16.74
CA LYS A 165 -11.57 0.94 -15.97
C LYS A 165 -11.06 -0.49 -16.20
N THR A 166 -9.74 -0.67 -16.24
CA THR A 166 -9.08 -1.92 -16.64
C THR A 166 -8.11 -2.41 -15.57
N VAL A 167 -8.21 -3.68 -15.20
CA VAL A 167 -7.18 -4.41 -14.44
C VAL A 167 -6.13 -4.92 -15.42
N ASN A 168 -4.87 -4.54 -15.17
CA ASN A 168 -3.71 -4.95 -15.96
C ASN A 168 -2.94 -6.02 -15.17
N LEU A 169 -2.97 -7.23 -15.71
CA LEU A 169 -2.27 -8.40 -15.19
C LEU A 169 -0.92 -8.54 -15.89
N LEU A 170 0.08 -9.14 -15.26
CA LEU A 170 1.43 -9.14 -15.79
C LEU A 170 1.71 -10.40 -16.59
N ASP A 171 2.27 -10.26 -17.79
CA ASP A 171 2.57 -11.40 -18.66
C ASP A 171 3.80 -12.21 -18.23
N TRP A 172 4.52 -11.78 -17.18
CA TRP A 172 5.77 -12.39 -16.69
C TRP A 172 5.71 -12.91 -15.25
N VAL A 173 4.58 -12.77 -14.57
CA VAL A 173 4.39 -13.25 -13.19
C VAL A 173 3.49 -14.47 -13.22
N GLN A 174 3.82 -15.54 -12.49
CA GLN A 174 3.01 -16.75 -12.49
C GLN A 174 1.61 -16.50 -11.87
N PRO A 175 0.54 -17.16 -12.37
CA PRO A 175 -0.82 -16.94 -11.88
C PRO A 175 -0.98 -17.04 -10.36
N ASP A 176 -0.39 -18.05 -9.74
CA ASP A 176 -0.46 -18.27 -8.29
C ASP A 176 0.04 -17.09 -7.45
N LEU A 177 1.06 -16.38 -7.96
CA LEU A 177 1.64 -15.20 -7.30
C LEU A 177 0.80 -13.94 -7.55
N GLN A 178 0.03 -13.90 -8.65
CA GLN A 178 -0.81 -12.76 -9.00
C GLN A 178 -2.17 -12.78 -8.30
N ARG A 179 -2.73 -13.95 -7.90
CA ARG A 179 -4.08 -14.01 -7.32
C ARG A 179 -4.31 -13.07 -6.11
N PRO A 180 -3.39 -12.95 -5.14
CA PRO A 180 -3.57 -12.00 -4.03
C PRO A 180 -3.57 -10.54 -4.50
N VAL A 181 -2.73 -10.22 -5.49
CA VAL A 181 -2.66 -8.88 -6.09
C VAL A 181 -3.92 -8.59 -6.88
N LEU A 182 -4.45 -9.58 -7.62
CA LEU A 182 -5.70 -9.46 -8.32
C LEU A 182 -6.87 -9.15 -7.37
N ALA A 183 -6.91 -9.73 -6.17
CA ALA A 183 -7.89 -9.36 -5.15
C ALA A 183 -7.76 -7.89 -4.70
N HIS A 184 -6.52 -7.41 -4.54
CA HIS A 184 -6.24 -6.00 -4.24
C HIS A 184 -6.73 -5.08 -5.36
N GLU A 185 -6.38 -5.36 -6.61
CA GLU A 185 -6.77 -4.55 -7.77
C GLU A 185 -8.29 -4.57 -8.02
N LEU A 186 -8.95 -5.71 -7.83
CA LEU A 186 -10.40 -5.81 -7.97
C LEU A 186 -11.13 -5.05 -6.86
N THR A 187 -10.54 -4.96 -5.66
CA THR A 187 -11.06 -4.08 -4.61
C THR A 187 -10.97 -2.61 -5.04
N HIS A 188 -9.87 -2.20 -5.69
CA HIS A 188 -9.78 -0.86 -6.30
C HIS A 188 -10.84 -0.64 -7.37
N ALA A 189 -11.11 -1.65 -8.21
CA ALA A 189 -12.17 -1.56 -9.21
C ALA A 189 -13.56 -1.40 -8.56
N LEU A 190 -13.86 -2.14 -7.49
CA LEU A 190 -15.13 -2.03 -6.75
C LEU A 190 -15.29 -0.67 -6.05
N GLN A 191 -14.20 -0.15 -5.48
CA GLN A 191 -14.16 1.19 -4.90
C GLN A 191 -14.43 2.26 -5.97
N ASP A 192 -13.80 2.14 -7.14
CA ASP A 192 -14.04 3.04 -8.26
C ASP A 192 -15.47 2.97 -8.78
N GLN A 193 -16.05 1.77 -8.94
CA GLN A 193 -17.45 1.62 -9.29
C GLN A 193 -18.39 2.29 -8.27
N SER A 194 -18.01 2.23 -6.98
CA SER A 194 -18.83 2.76 -5.89
C SER A 194 -18.74 4.27 -5.78
N PHE A 195 -17.56 4.87 -5.99
CA PHE A 195 -17.28 6.26 -5.64
C PHE A 195 -16.80 7.14 -6.81
N GLY A 196 -16.43 6.57 -7.95
CA GLY A 196 -15.91 7.29 -9.13
C GLY A 196 -14.57 7.97 -8.84
N LEU A 197 -13.50 7.17 -8.74
CA LEU A 197 -12.17 7.66 -8.34
C LEU A 197 -11.49 8.47 -9.45
N ASP A 198 -11.88 8.30 -10.71
CA ASP A 198 -11.35 9.05 -11.86
C ASP A 198 -11.46 10.58 -11.72
N LYS A 199 -12.38 11.06 -10.88
CA LYS A 199 -12.58 12.50 -10.63
C LYS A 199 -11.52 13.13 -9.72
N TRP A 200 -10.69 12.31 -9.07
CA TRP A 200 -9.74 12.73 -8.02
C TRP A 200 -8.28 12.45 -8.36
N LEU A 201 -8.01 11.84 -9.53
CA LEU A 201 -6.70 11.49 -10.07
C LEU A 201 -6.30 12.46 -11.19
#